data_AF-A0A8J2K4E9-F1
#
_entry.id   AF-A0A8J2K4E9-F1
#
_cell.length_a   1.000
_cell.length_b   1.000
_cell.length_c   1.000
_cell.angle_alpha   90.00
_cell.angle_beta   90.00
_cell.angle_gamma   90.00
#
_symmetry.space_group_name_H-M   'P 1'
#
loop_
_entity.id
_entity.type
_entity.pdbx_description
1 polymer ?
#
loop_
_entity_poly.entity_id
_entity_poly.type
_entity_poly.pdbx_seq_one_letter_code
_entity_poly.pdbx_strand_id
1 'polypeptide(L)' 'NVGYRILRDNFELEIFTDASKSGWGAFCDGNRTSDFWSVKQTQMSINFLDITGAFYGLRLGGQNIQS' A
#
# COMPACT_ATOMS: atom_id res chain seq x y z
N ASN A 1 21.66 7.42 -21.41
CA ASN A 1 20.84 6.39 -20.71
C ASN A 1 21.06 6.51 -19.22
N VAL A 2 20.35 7.41 -18.56
CA VAL A 2 20.36 7.53 -17.10
C VAL A 2 19.27 6.61 -16.58
N GLY A 3 19.60 5.32 -16.45
CA GLY A 3 18.68 4.36 -15.84
C GLY A 3 18.60 4.68 -14.36
N TYR A 4 17.42 5.07 -13.88
CA TYR A 4 17.17 5.18 -12.44
C TYR A 4 17.45 3.83 -11.82
N ARG A 5 18.55 3.73 -11.07
CA ARG A 5 18.90 2.54 -10.31
C ARG A 5 17.85 2.43 -9.21
N ILE A 6 16.96 1.44 -9.31
CA ILE A 6 16.12 1.03 -8.18
C ILE A 6 17.12 0.74 -7.05
N LEU A 7 17.09 1.56 -6.01
CA LEU A 7 17.96 1.42 -4.86
C LEU A 7 17.73 0.02 -4.30
N ARG A 8 18.75 -0.82 -4.37
CA ARG A 8 18.79 -2.10 -3.65
C ARG A 8 19.30 -1.83 -2.24
N ASP A 9 18.67 -0.89 -1.56
CA ASP A 9 19.03 -0.54 -0.20
C ASP A 9 18.34 -1.51 0.76
N ASN A 10 18.97 -1.74 1.92
CA ASN A 10 18.32 -2.39 3.05
C ASN A 10 17.29 -1.41 3.61
N PHE A 11 16.04 -1.54 3.21
CA PHE A 11 14.95 -0.77 3.82
C PHE A 11 14.76 -1.25 5.26
N GLU A 12 14.70 -0.30 6.20
CA GLU A 12 14.39 -0.61 7.60
C GLU A 12 12.97 -1.16 7.78
N LEU A 13 12.07 -0.82 6.83
CA LEU A 13 10.68 -1.24 6.84
C LEU A 13 10.16 -1.43 5.41
N GLU A 14 9.48 -2.55 5.15
CA GLU A 14 8.81 -2.84 3.89
C GLU A 14 7.30 -3.02 4.10
N ILE A 15 6.51 -2.32 3.29
CA ILE A 15 5.05 -2.42 3.28
C ILE A 15 4.64 -3.03 1.94
N PHE A 16 3.93 -4.15 1.99
CA PHE A 16 3.34 -4.80 0.83
C PHE A 16 1.85 -4.45 0.78
N THR A 17 1.38 -3.96 -0.36
CA THR A 17 -0.04 -3.67 -0.57
C THR A 17 -0.57 -4.37 -1.79
N ASP A 18 -1.83 -4.80 -1.72
CA ASP A 18 -2.58 -5.35 -2.85
C ASP A 18 -3.96 -4.70 -2.90
N ALA A 19 -4.47 -4.46 -4.11
CA ALA A 19 -5.79 -3.92 -4.32
C ALA A 19 -6.52 -4.70 -5.42
N SER A 20 -7.83 -4.84 -5.21
CA SER A 20 -8.76 -5.47 -6.14
C SER A 20 -9.96 -4.56 -6.35
N LYS A 21 -10.94 -5.01 -7.14
CA LYS A 21 -12.21 -4.30 -7.29
C LYS A 21 -13.10 -4.32 -6.04
N SER A 22 -12.88 -5.24 -5.11
CA SER A 22 -13.69 -5.35 -3.88
C SER A 22 -13.06 -4.62 -2.69
N GLY A 23 -11.74 -4.58 -2.59
CA GLY A 23 -11.05 -3.98 -1.45
C GLY A 23 -9.55 -3.95 -1.62
N TRP A 24 -8.86 -3.64 -0.52
CA TRP A 24 -7.41 -3.59 -0.42
C TRP A 24 -6.91 -4.27 0.84
N GLY A 25 -5.62 -4.60 0.83
CA GLY A 25 -4.90 -5.06 2.00
C GLY A 25 -3.48 -4.52 2.04
N ALA A 26 -2.93 -4.44 3.25
CA ALA A 26 -1.52 -4.15 3.49
C ALA A 26 -0.93 -5.13 4.51
N PHE A 27 0.34 -5.45 4.34
CA PHE A 27 1.15 -6.26 5.24
C PHE A 27 2.47 -5.55 5.51
N CYS A 28 2.83 -5.43 6.79
CA CYS A 28 4.07 -4.80 7.23
C CYS A 28 4.48 -5.42 8.57
N ASP A 29 5.71 -5.91 8.66
CA ASP A 29 6.30 -6.45 9.90
C ASP A 29 5.36 -7.40 10.69
N GLY A 30 4.84 -8.42 10.03
CA GLY A 30 3.93 -9.40 10.65
C GLY A 30 2.48 -8.93 10.84
N ASN A 31 2.20 -7.63 10.71
CA ASN A 31 0.88 -7.05 10.86
C ASN A 31 0.13 -6.98 9.54
N ARG A 32 -1.18 -7.23 9.58
CA ARG A 32 -2.09 -7.18 8.42
C ARG A 32 -3.22 -6.21 8.69
N THR A 33 -3.62 -5.49 7.64
CA THR A 33 -4.82 -4.67 7.64
C THR A 33 -5.48 -4.73 6.27
N SER A 34 -6.79 -4.58 6.22
CA SER A 34 -7.56 -4.64 4.97
C SER A 34 -8.92 -4.01 5.18
N ASP A 35 -9.49 -3.48 4.11
CA ASP A 35 -10.87 -3.00 4.12
C ASP A 35 -11.50 -3.12 2.73
N PHE A 36 -12.83 -3.03 2.68
CA PHE A 36 -13.58 -2.97 1.45
C PHE A 36 -13.59 -1.55 0.89
N TRP A 37 -13.71 -1.45 -0.43
CA TRP A 37 -13.97 -0.19 -1.08
C TRP A 37 -15.43 0.22 -0.89
N SER A 38 -15.67 1.53 -0.78
CA SER A 38 -17.02 2.06 -0.98
C SER A 38 -17.52 1.74 -2.39
N VAL A 39 -18.85 1.71 -2.58
CA VAL A 39 -19.46 1.47 -3.91
C VAL A 39 -18.92 2.41 -4.98
N LYS A 40 -18.59 3.65 -4.63
CA LYS A 40 -17.98 4.62 -5.57
C LYS A 40 -16.54 4.22 -5.94
N GLN A 41 -15.76 3.74 -4.97
CA GLN A 41 -14.38 3.31 -5.19
C GLN A 41 -14.29 2.03 -6.02
N THR A 42 -15.20 1.07 -5.86
CA THR A 42 -15.20 -0.16 -6.70
C THR A 42 -15.29 0.14 -8.21
N GLN A 43 -15.82 1.32 -8.59
CA GLN A 43 -15.91 1.76 -9.98
C GLN A 43 -14.62 2.41 -10.52
N MET A 44 -13.65 2.75 -9.67
CA MET A 44 -12.39 3.39 -10.06
C MET A 44 -11.44 2.41 -10.76
N SER A 45 -10.50 2.90 -11.57
CA SER A 45 -9.53 2.04 -12.26
C SER A 45 -8.62 1.32 -11.27
N ILE A 46 -8.10 0.15 -11.66
CA ILE A 46 -7.23 -0.63 -10.77
C ILE A 46 -5.99 0.17 -10.35
N ASN A 47 -5.37 0.92 -11.27
CA ASN A 47 -4.22 1.79 -10.95
C ASN A 47 -4.55 2.85 -9.89
N PHE A 48 -5.76 3.43 -9.92
CA PHE A 48 -6.18 4.37 -8.89
C PHE A 48 -6.33 3.66 -7.53
N LEU A 49 -6.90 2.46 -7.53
CA LEU A 49 -7.09 1.65 -6.33
C LEU A 49 -5.77 1.16 -5.74
N ASP A 50 -4.80 0.76 -6.57
CA ASP A 50 -3.46 0.35 -6.14
C ASP A 50 -2.75 1.50 -5.40
N ILE A 51 -2.73 2.70 -5.98
CA ILE A 51 -2.12 3.89 -5.37
C ILE A 51 -2.85 4.27 -4.07
N THR A 52 -4.18 4.15 -4.06
CA THR A 52 -4.99 4.43 -2.86
C THR A 52 -4.70 3.42 -1.74
N GLY A 53 -4.60 2.13 -2.06
CA GLY A 53 -4.24 1.07 -1.13
C GLY A 53 -2.83 1.27 -0.56
N ALA A 54 -1.86 1.64 -1.42
CA ALA A 54 -0.51 2.01 -0.99
C ALA A 54 -0.52 3.20 -0.02
N PHE A 55 -1.31 4.25 -0.30
CA PHE A 55 -1.47 5.40 0.60
C PHE A 55 -2.07 5.02 1.95
N TYR A 56 -3.07 4.14 1.98
CA TYR A 56 -3.65 3.65 3.23
C TYR A 56 -2.68 2.76 4.02
N GLY A 57 -1.94 1.88 3.34
CA GLY A 57 -0.87 1.09 3.93
C GLY A 57 0.21 1.97 4.57
N LEU A 58 0.65 3.03 3.88
CA LEU A 58 1.61 4.01 4.40
C LEU A 58 1.08 4.76 5.63
N ARG A 59 -0.19 5.23 5.58
CA ARG A 59 -0.79 5.98 6.69
C ARG A 59 -0.89 5.13 7.96
N LEU A 60 -1.28 3.87 7.84
CA LEU A 60 -1.37 2.94 8.97
C LEU A 60 0.00 2.47 9.43
N GLY A 61 0.93 2.24 8.50
CA GLY A 61 2.32 1.97 8.79
C GLY A 61 2.93 3.07 9.64
N GLY A 62 2.86 4.33 9.18
CA GLY A 62 3.41 5.50 9.89
C GLY A 62 2.82 5.79 11.27
N GLN A 63 1.60 5.32 11.57
CA GLN A 63 1.01 5.41 12.91
C GLN A 63 1.62 4.40 13.91
N ASN A 64 2.29 3.34 13.43
CA ASN A 64 2.96 2.34 14.26
C ASN A 64 4.48 2.60 14.42
N ILE A 65 5.04 3.66 13.80
CA ILE A 65 6.48 4.02 13.84
C ILE A 65 6.75 5.20 14.79
N GLN A 66 5.81 5.53 15.68
CA GLN A 66 6.03 6.47 16.78
C GLN A 66 5.98 5.72 18.12
N SER A 67 7.07 5.03 18.46
CA SER A 67 7.35 4.52 19.80
C SER A 67 8.82 4.68 20.12
#